data_AF-A0A8X7W3H5-F1
#
_entry.id   AF-A0A8X7W3H5-F1
#
_cell.length_a   1.000
_cell.length_b   1.000
_cell.length_c   1.000
_cell.angle_alpha   90.00
_cell.angle_beta   90.00
_cell.angle_gamma   90.00
#
_symmetry.space_group_name_H-M   'P 1'
#
loop_
_entity.id
_entity.type
_entity.pdbx_description
1 polymer ?
#
loop_
_entity_poly.entity_id
_entity_poly.type
_entity_poly.pdbx_seq_one_letter_code
_entity_poly.pdbx_strand_id
1 'polypeptide(L)'
;MENFNLTSLPPSMLHKILSKVATTSIRDFGSARIAFPGFNEVGRDDHFYRSANLIYLNDWLDEVNAIRMFRLNCYHLGNPEAIYLRGMYESFILHLVDEGREKIHLAGERGCPLAKFVDGMMTLAFSMDDRGLVHNYPDFTRQHVDQMFQIINSWELTGHWDYDKPGMFLCVMKRIDSNFQYYCWCSKLIEPVFVVSLNGSRLPWKCDRCFWQCAAWDLR
;
A
#
# COMPACT_ATOMS: atom_id res chain seq x y z
N MET A 1 29.12 -8.12 -28.78
CA MET A 1 28.45 -7.40 -27.67
C MET A 1 29.56 -6.77 -26.85
N GLU A 2 29.67 -5.45 -26.85
CA GLU A 2 30.57 -4.76 -25.92
C GLU A 2 30.09 -5.05 -24.50
N ASN A 3 30.99 -5.52 -23.64
CA ASN A 3 30.69 -5.71 -22.22
C ASN A 3 30.41 -4.33 -21.62
N PHE A 4 29.15 -4.11 -21.23
CA PHE A 4 28.77 -2.92 -20.49
C PHE A 4 29.57 -2.87 -19.18
N ASN A 5 30.50 -1.92 -19.07
CA ASN A 5 31.36 -1.80 -17.91
C ASN A 5 30.76 -0.84 -16.88
N LEU A 6 30.27 -1.38 -15.76
CA LEU A 6 29.72 -0.57 -14.66
C LEU A 6 30.76 0.36 -14.03
N THR A 7 32.06 0.04 -14.09
CA THR A 7 33.11 0.89 -13.50
C THR A 7 33.39 2.17 -14.28
N SER A 8 32.97 2.26 -15.54
CA SER A 8 33.12 3.48 -16.35
C SER A 8 31.97 4.46 -16.21
N LEU A 9 30.90 4.08 -15.50
CA LEU A 9 29.75 4.95 -15.31
C LEU A 9 30.01 6.03 -14.26
N PRO A 10 29.51 7.26 -14.48
CA PRO A 10 29.57 8.29 -13.45
C PRO A 10 28.70 7.92 -12.23
N PRO A 11 29.04 8.39 -11.02
CA PRO A 11 28.29 8.09 -9.79
C PRO A 11 26.79 8.41 -9.88
N SER A 12 26.41 9.46 -10.62
CA SER A 12 25.01 9.84 -10.83
C SER A 12 24.21 8.81 -11.62
N MET A 13 24.84 8.08 -12.55
CA MET A 13 24.19 6.98 -13.26
C MET A 13 24.11 5.73 -12.39
N LEU A 14 25.14 5.43 -11.61
CA LEU A 14 25.12 4.34 -10.64
C LEU A 14 23.98 4.54 -9.62
N HIS A 15 23.84 5.77 -9.10
CA HIS A 15 22.76 6.13 -8.19
C HIS A 15 21.38 5.93 -8.83
N LYS A 16 21.17 6.35 -10.08
CA LYS A 16 19.89 6.17 -10.78
C LYS A 16 19.55 4.69 -10.99
N ILE A 17 20.53 3.89 -11.43
CA ILE A 17 20.34 2.45 -11.62
C ILE A 17 19.98 1.82 -10.28
N LEU A 18 20.78 2.07 -9.25
CA LEU A 18 20.56 1.48 -7.94
C LEU A 18 19.25 1.97 -7.31
N SER A 19 18.84 3.22 -7.54
CA SER A 19 17.57 3.75 -7.03
C SER A 19 16.39 3.03 -7.68
N LYS A 20 16.47 2.73 -8.99
CA LYS A 20 15.44 1.93 -9.65
C LYS A 20 15.37 0.53 -9.04
N VAL A 21 16.52 -0.11 -8.84
CA VAL A 21 16.59 -1.42 -8.17
C VAL A 21 15.97 -1.36 -6.78
N ALA A 22 16.35 -0.40 -5.94
CA ALA A 22 15.83 -0.24 -4.57
C ALA A 22 14.31 -0.03 -4.50
N THR A 23 13.73 0.70 -5.46
CA THR A 23 12.27 0.92 -5.55
C THR A 23 11.51 -0.27 -6.11
N THR A 24 12.19 -1.31 -6.60
CA THR A 24 11.58 -2.48 -7.25
C THR A 24 11.82 -3.77 -6.45
N SER A 25 13.04 -3.96 -5.94
CA SER A 25 13.44 -5.18 -5.24
C SER A 25 14.58 -4.85 -4.27
N ILE A 26 14.26 -4.85 -2.98
CA ILE A 26 15.25 -4.67 -1.92
C ILE A 26 16.28 -5.82 -1.88
N ARG A 27 15.88 -7.02 -2.29
CA ARG A 27 16.78 -8.17 -2.43
C ARG A 27 17.84 -7.86 -3.47
N ASP A 28 17.42 -7.41 -4.65
CA ASP A 28 18.34 -7.09 -5.73
C ASP A 28 19.18 -5.87 -5.39
N PHE A 29 18.66 -4.94 -4.59
CA PHE A 29 19.43 -3.82 -4.06
C PHE A 29 20.56 -4.30 -3.14
N GLY A 30 20.26 -5.20 -2.20
CA GLY A 30 21.26 -5.83 -1.34
C GLY A 30 22.31 -6.58 -2.16
N SER A 31 21.87 -7.45 -3.08
CA SER A 31 22.74 -8.21 -3.97
C SER A 31 23.63 -7.32 -4.84
N ALA A 32 23.09 -6.24 -5.41
CA ALA A 32 23.83 -5.30 -6.24
C ALA A 32 24.94 -4.59 -5.44
N ARG A 33 24.67 -4.23 -4.19
CA ARG A 33 25.67 -3.63 -3.29
C ARG A 33 26.77 -4.59 -2.90
N ILE A 34 26.46 -5.88 -2.73
CA ILE A 34 27.47 -6.92 -2.45
C ILE A 34 28.32 -7.18 -3.69
N ALA A 35 27.70 -7.26 -4.87
CA ALA A 35 28.35 -7.63 -6.12
C ALA A 35 29.25 -6.52 -6.72
N PHE A 36 28.97 -5.24 -6.43
CA PHE A 36 29.69 -4.12 -7.05
C PHE A 36 30.04 -3.00 -6.04
N PRO A 37 31.34 -2.70 -5.83
CA PRO A 37 31.78 -1.69 -4.87
C PRO A 37 31.19 -0.29 -5.12
N GLY A 38 31.06 0.13 -6.38
CA GLY A 38 30.48 1.43 -6.71
C GLY A 38 29.02 1.54 -6.26
N PHE A 39 28.23 0.45 -6.34
CA PHE A 39 26.89 0.40 -5.78
C PHE A 39 26.90 0.36 -4.25
N ASN A 40 27.87 -0.31 -3.64
CA ASN A 40 27.99 -0.29 -2.17
C ASN A 40 28.25 1.12 -1.64
N GLU A 41 29.06 1.91 -2.34
CA GLU A 41 29.37 3.29 -1.97
C GLU A 41 28.14 4.19 -2.13
N VAL A 42 27.53 4.23 -3.33
CA VAL A 42 26.36 5.09 -3.54
C VAL A 42 25.15 4.62 -2.71
N GLY A 43 25.01 3.31 -2.49
CA GLY A 43 23.88 2.70 -1.76
C GLY A 43 23.87 2.95 -0.25
N ARG A 44 24.84 3.68 0.29
CA ARG A 44 24.86 4.16 1.69
C ARG A 44 24.14 5.49 1.88
N ASP A 45 23.72 6.15 0.80
CA ASP A 45 22.97 7.41 0.86
C ASP A 45 21.61 7.21 1.56
N ASP A 46 21.24 8.15 2.42
CA ASP A 46 19.96 8.22 3.14
C ASP A 46 18.76 8.11 2.19
N HIS A 47 18.89 8.60 0.95
CA HIS A 47 17.88 8.50 -0.11
C HIS A 47 17.34 7.07 -0.26
N PHE A 48 18.22 6.07 -0.23
CA PHE A 48 17.81 4.67 -0.43
C PHE A 48 16.91 4.18 0.70
N TYR A 49 17.16 4.59 1.94
CA TYR A 49 16.30 4.22 3.06
C TYR A 49 14.95 4.91 2.98
N ARG A 50 14.89 6.15 2.47
CA ARG A 50 13.63 6.90 2.29
C ARG A 50 12.75 6.37 1.17
N SER A 51 13.34 5.82 0.11
CA SER A 51 12.61 5.41 -1.10
C SER A 51 12.58 3.91 -1.36
N ALA A 52 13.27 3.09 -0.57
CA ALA A 52 13.26 1.63 -0.76
C ALA A 52 11.85 1.08 -0.67
N ASN A 53 11.56 0.11 -1.55
CA ASN A 53 10.33 -0.63 -1.54
C ASN A 53 10.43 -1.78 -0.53
N LEU A 54 9.58 -1.71 0.48
CA LEU A 54 9.46 -2.64 1.60
C LEU A 54 8.18 -3.48 1.50
N ILE A 55 7.17 -3.04 0.72
CA ILE A 55 5.90 -3.75 0.58
C ILE A 55 6.09 -5.09 -0.14
N TYR A 56 7.02 -5.21 -1.09
CA TYR A 56 7.27 -6.46 -1.83
C TYR A 56 8.40 -7.34 -1.25
N LEU A 57 8.68 -7.20 0.05
CA LEU A 57 9.81 -7.85 0.71
C LEU A 57 9.41 -9.24 1.25
N ASN A 58 9.44 -10.29 0.41
CA ASN A 58 9.07 -11.65 0.83
C ASN A 58 10.25 -12.56 1.22
N ASP A 59 11.51 -12.24 0.89
CA ASP A 59 12.53 -13.31 0.78
C ASP A 59 13.79 -13.17 1.64
N TRP A 60 13.75 -12.48 2.79
CA TRP A 60 14.92 -12.45 3.69
C TRP A 60 14.58 -13.01 5.08
N LEU A 61 14.19 -14.29 5.18
CA LEU A 61 13.96 -14.91 6.49
C LEU A 61 15.27 -15.22 7.25
N ASP A 62 16.40 -15.33 6.56
CA ASP A 62 17.64 -15.86 7.13
C ASP A 62 18.62 -14.78 7.64
N GLU A 63 18.43 -13.50 7.29
CA GLU A 63 19.31 -12.38 7.69
C GLU A 63 18.61 -11.36 8.62
N VAL A 64 17.86 -11.88 9.59
CA VAL A 64 16.94 -11.15 10.49
C VAL A 64 17.51 -9.82 11.01
N ASN A 65 18.77 -9.78 11.43
CA ASN A 65 19.36 -8.57 12.04
C ASN A 65 19.66 -7.47 11.02
N ALA A 66 20.20 -7.78 9.85
CA ALA A 66 20.54 -6.79 8.83
C ALA A 66 19.27 -6.12 8.29
N ILE A 67 18.22 -6.91 8.07
CA ILE A 67 16.91 -6.43 7.60
C ILE A 67 16.24 -5.61 8.67
N ARG A 68 16.30 -6.05 9.93
CA ARG A 68 15.72 -5.30 11.04
C ARG A 68 16.35 -3.93 11.16
N MET A 69 17.68 -3.85 11.07
CA MET A 69 18.39 -2.56 11.07
C MET A 69 18.04 -1.73 9.84
N PHE A 70 17.92 -2.34 8.67
CA PHE A 70 17.51 -1.65 7.45
C PHE A 70 16.10 -1.07 7.58
N ARG A 71 15.11 -1.88 7.98
CA ARG A 71 13.72 -1.46 8.24
C ARG A 71 13.67 -0.34 9.29
N LEU A 72 14.47 -0.44 10.34
CA LEU A 72 14.56 0.59 11.39
C LEU A 72 15.11 1.91 10.84
N ASN A 73 16.16 1.86 10.03
CA ASN A 73 16.69 3.07 9.37
C ASN A 73 15.67 3.68 8.39
N CYS A 74 14.97 2.86 7.61
CA CYS A 74 13.87 3.31 6.76
C CYS A 74 12.79 4.02 7.58
N TYR A 75 12.40 3.44 8.72
CA TYR A 75 11.43 4.04 9.62
C TYR A 75 11.91 5.39 10.17
N HIS A 76 13.14 5.47 10.69
CA HIS A 76 13.71 6.71 11.22
C HIS A 76 13.87 7.81 10.17
N LEU A 77 14.20 7.45 8.93
CA LEU A 77 14.31 8.38 7.81
C LEU A 77 12.95 8.71 7.17
N GLY A 78 11.86 8.13 7.68
CA GLY A 78 10.51 8.52 7.33
C GLY A 78 9.94 7.85 6.08
N ASN A 79 10.48 6.69 5.69
CA ASN A 79 9.97 5.87 4.60
C ASN A 79 8.46 5.56 4.84
N PRO A 80 7.56 5.93 3.90
CA PRO A 80 6.13 5.75 4.08
C PRO A 80 5.72 4.30 4.28
N GLU A 81 6.39 3.36 3.59
CA GLU A 81 6.10 1.93 3.69
C GLU A 81 6.58 1.35 5.03
N ALA A 82 7.72 1.82 5.56
CA ALA A 82 8.19 1.41 6.88
C ALA A 82 7.25 1.89 7.99
N ILE A 83 6.79 3.15 7.91
CA ILE A 83 5.81 3.73 8.85
C ILE A 83 4.51 2.93 8.79
N TYR A 84 4.06 2.63 7.57
CA TYR A 84 2.88 1.83 7.33
C TYR A 84 2.96 0.45 7.98
N LEU A 85 4.01 -0.33 7.68
CA LEU A 85 4.23 -1.66 8.26
C LEU A 85 4.26 -1.61 9.79
N ARG A 86 4.85 -0.56 10.36
CA ARG A 86 4.87 -0.35 11.81
C ARG A 86 3.46 -0.08 12.36
N GLY A 87 2.67 0.78 11.71
CA GLY A 87 1.30 1.06 12.13
C GLY A 87 0.41 -0.17 12.06
N MET A 88 0.57 -0.97 11.01
CA MET A 88 -0.10 -2.26 10.85
C MET A 88 0.24 -3.25 11.98
N TYR A 89 1.53 -3.38 12.32
CA TYR A 89 1.96 -4.23 13.44
C TYR A 89 1.36 -3.76 14.77
N GLU A 90 1.39 -2.46 15.04
CA GLU A 90 0.83 -1.90 16.27
C GLU A 90 -0.70 -2.08 16.36
N SER A 91 -1.45 -1.80 15.30
CA SER A 91 -2.91 -1.94 15.29
C SER A 91 -3.36 -3.39 15.44
N PHE A 92 -2.76 -4.32 14.70
CA PHE A 92 -3.29 -5.68 14.57
C PHE A 92 -2.60 -6.73 15.44
N ILE A 93 -1.32 -6.55 15.77
CA ILE A 93 -0.57 -7.51 16.59
C ILE A 93 -0.48 -7.04 18.04
N LEU A 94 -0.16 -5.77 18.27
CA LEU A 94 -0.05 -5.23 19.62
C LEU A 94 -1.39 -4.72 20.17
N HIS A 95 -2.44 -4.69 19.35
CA HIS A 95 -3.76 -4.14 19.70
C HIS A 95 -3.72 -2.66 20.16
N LEU A 96 -2.70 -1.92 19.72
CA LEU A 96 -2.53 -0.48 19.91
C LEU A 96 -3.21 0.24 18.74
N VAL A 97 -4.54 0.19 18.73
CA VAL A 97 -5.36 0.60 17.59
C VAL A 97 -5.12 2.07 17.26
N ASP A 98 -5.16 2.96 18.24
CA ASP A 98 -5.02 4.40 18.01
C ASP A 98 -3.62 4.77 17.51
N GLU A 99 -2.57 4.26 18.16
CA GLU A 99 -1.17 4.53 17.78
C GLU A 99 -0.83 3.96 16.42
N GLY A 100 -1.36 2.77 16.10
CA GLY A 100 -1.18 2.16 14.80
C GLY A 100 -1.94 2.90 13.71
N ARG A 101 -3.17 3.36 13.99
CA ARG A 101 -3.97 4.18 13.06
C ARG A 101 -3.30 5.52 12.75
N GLU A 102 -2.74 6.20 13.74
CA GLU A 102 -1.99 7.44 13.53
C GLU A 102 -0.84 7.24 12.54
N LYS A 103 -0.11 6.12 12.66
CA LYS A 103 1.00 5.80 11.74
C LYS A 103 0.51 5.42 10.35
N ILE A 104 -0.56 4.64 10.23
CA ILE A 104 -1.15 4.30 8.94
C ILE A 104 -1.63 5.58 8.24
N HIS A 105 -2.31 6.48 8.96
CA HIS A 105 -2.72 7.78 8.45
C HIS A 105 -1.52 8.59 7.93
N LEU A 106 -0.49 8.76 8.78
CA LEU A 106 0.74 9.47 8.43
C LEU A 106 1.44 8.89 7.19
N ALA A 107 1.54 7.56 7.10
CA ALA A 107 2.10 6.90 5.93
C ALA A 107 1.28 7.19 4.67
N GLY A 108 -0.05 7.26 4.80
CA GLY A 108 -0.97 7.66 3.74
C GLY A 108 -0.70 9.09 3.27
N GLU A 109 -0.60 10.05 4.19
CA GLU A 109 -0.26 11.45 3.87
C GLU A 109 1.08 11.57 3.14
N ARG A 110 2.05 10.72 3.48
CA ARG A 110 3.37 10.66 2.82
C ARG A 110 3.39 9.87 1.51
N GLY A 111 2.24 9.48 0.99
CA GLY A 111 2.11 8.90 -0.33
C GLY A 111 2.25 7.38 -0.40
N CYS A 112 2.20 6.65 0.72
CA CYS A 112 2.05 5.20 0.70
C CYS A 112 0.64 4.82 0.24
N PRO A 113 0.45 4.24 -0.97
CA PRO A 113 -0.88 3.97 -1.50
C PRO A 113 -1.66 2.97 -0.64
N LEU A 114 -0.97 1.95 -0.13
CA LEU A 114 -1.55 0.92 0.71
C LEU A 114 -2.02 1.47 2.07
N ALA A 115 -1.25 2.41 2.63
CA ALA A 115 -1.63 3.09 3.87
C ALA A 115 -2.88 3.96 3.71
N LYS A 116 -2.98 4.75 2.62
CA LYS A 116 -4.19 5.54 2.32
C LYS A 116 -5.43 4.65 2.27
N PHE A 117 -5.31 3.48 1.64
CA PHE A 117 -6.41 2.52 1.57
C PHE A 117 -6.79 1.96 2.92
N VAL A 118 -5.82 1.46 3.68
CA VAL A 118 -6.11 0.88 4.99
C VAL A 118 -6.70 1.93 5.93
N ASP A 119 -6.17 3.15 5.94
CA ASP A 119 -6.71 4.24 6.74
C ASP A 119 -8.16 4.59 6.33
N GLY A 120 -8.44 4.64 5.03
CA GLY A 120 -9.80 4.81 4.51
C GLY A 120 -10.73 3.70 4.96
N MET A 121 -10.32 2.43 4.84
CA MET A 121 -11.10 1.27 5.25
C MET A 121 -11.34 1.21 6.76
N MET A 122 -10.32 1.53 7.55
CA MET A 122 -10.44 1.65 9.00
C MET A 122 -11.39 2.78 9.37
N THR A 123 -11.28 3.93 8.71
CA THR A 123 -12.22 5.04 8.90
C THR A 123 -13.63 4.54 8.63
N LEU A 124 -13.92 3.95 7.45
CA LEU A 124 -15.24 3.39 7.14
C LEU A 124 -15.74 2.37 8.19
N ALA A 125 -14.85 1.52 8.70
CA ALA A 125 -15.20 0.50 9.68
C ALA A 125 -15.46 1.08 11.08
N PHE A 126 -14.79 2.17 11.45
CA PHE A 126 -14.80 2.75 12.80
C PHE A 126 -15.54 4.09 12.93
N SER A 127 -15.83 4.78 11.81
CA SER A 127 -16.46 6.12 11.77
C SER A 127 -17.97 6.03 11.56
N MET A 128 -18.64 5.18 12.34
CA MET A 128 -20.08 5.28 12.51
C MET A 128 -20.39 6.22 13.67
N ASP A 129 -20.81 7.43 13.36
CA ASP A 129 -21.61 8.24 14.29
C ASP A 129 -23.03 8.42 13.74
N ASP A 130 -23.92 8.94 14.59
CA ASP A 130 -25.34 9.13 14.31
C ASP A 130 -25.64 10.04 13.10
N ARG A 131 -24.61 10.68 12.50
CA ARG A 131 -24.72 11.67 11.42
C ARG A 131 -24.27 11.14 10.04
N GLY A 132 -23.76 9.92 9.97
CA GLY A 132 -23.39 9.24 8.72
C GLY A 132 -21.90 9.33 8.36
N LEU A 133 -21.52 8.68 7.25
CA LEU A 133 -20.15 8.53 6.76
C LEU A 133 -19.38 9.86 6.62
N VAL A 134 -18.32 10.02 7.41
CA VAL A 134 -17.30 11.05 7.21
C VAL A 134 -16.08 10.38 6.58
N HIS A 135 -15.88 10.56 5.28
CA HIS A 135 -14.68 10.11 4.58
C HIS A 135 -13.66 11.25 4.53
N ASN A 136 -12.46 11.04 5.09
CA ASN A 136 -11.42 12.09 5.20
C ASN A 136 -10.57 12.28 3.93
N TYR A 137 -10.70 11.40 2.92
CA TYR A 137 -9.98 11.57 1.65
C TYR A 137 -10.94 11.81 0.48
N PRO A 138 -11.03 13.04 -0.06
CA PRO A 138 -11.84 13.32 -1.25
C PRO A 138 -11.30 12.61 -2.51
N ASP A 139 -10.01 12.23 -2.53
CA ASP A 139 -9.35 11.58 -3.66
C ASP A 139 -9.45 10.03 -3.66
N PHE A 140 -10.14 9.44 -2.68
CA PHE A 140 -10.27 7.99 -2.56
C PHE A 140 -11.35 7.46 -3.51
N THR A 141 -11.00 7.39 -4.79
CA THR A 141 -11.89 6.93 -5.86
C THR A 141 -12.16 5.42 -5.80
N ARG A 142 -13.25 5.00 -6.46
CA ARG A 142 -13.58 3.59 -6.67
C ARG A 142 -12.45 2.81 -7.37
N GLN A 143 -11.74 3.46 -8.29
CA GLN A 143 -10.58 2.86 -8.96
C GLN A 143 -9.46 2.49 -7.97
N HIS A 144 -9.21 3.34 -6.95
CA HIS A 144 -8.24 3.01 -5.90
C HIS A 144 -8.68 1.77 -5.11
N VAL A 145 -9.97 1.66 -4.77
CA VAL A 145 -10.52 0.48 -4.08
C VAL A 145 -10.35 -0.78 -4.93
N ASP A 146 -10.67 -0.72 -6.22
CA ASP A 146 -10.58 -1.87 -7.13
C ASP A 146 -9.12 -2.30 -7.36
N GLN A 147 -8.19 -1.37 -7.57
CA GLN A 147 -6.76 -1.66 -7.70
C GLN A 147 -6.20 -2.28 -6.41
N MET A 148 -6.59 -1.73 -5.26
CA MET A 148 -6.14 -2.24 -3.96
C MET A 148 -6.77 -3.58 -3.60
N PHE A 149 -8.00 -3.87 -4.04
CA PHE A 149 -8.60 -5.21 -3.93
C PHE A 149 -7.78 -6.26 -4.67
N GLN A 150 -7.28 -5.93 -5.86
CA GLN A 150 -6.40 -6.84 -6.61
C GLN A 150 -5.07 -7.03 -5.88
N ILE A 151 -4.50 -5.95 -5.35
CA ILE A 151 -3.26 -5.97 -4.56
C ILE A 151 -3.45 -6.87 -3.31
N ILE A 152 -4.50 -6.67 -2.51
CA ILE A 152 -4.79 -7.49 -1.32
C ILE A 152 -5.09 -8.95 -1.66
N ASN A 153 -5.79 -9.22 -2.76
CA ASN A 153 -6.09 -10.59 -3.19
C ASN A 153 -4.99 -11.25 -4.00
N SER A 154 -3.97 -10.50 -4.42
CA SER A 154 -2.78 -11.08 -5.01
C SER A 154 -2.05 -11.95 -3.98
N TRP A 155 -1.62 -13.11 -4.45
CA TRP A 155 -0.72 -14.03 -3.76
C TRP A 155 0.65 -13.40 -3.46
N GLU A 156 1.01 -12.31 -4.14
CA GLU A 156 2.23 -11.56 -3.88
C GLU A 156 2.24 -11.02 -2.44
N LEU A 157 1.08 -10.56 -1.94
CA LEU A 157 0.94 -9.96 -0.60
C LEU A 157 0.55 -10.91 0.52
N THR A 158 0.28 -12.19 0.25
CA THR A 158 -0.14 -13.12 1.29
C THR A 158 0.96 -13.44 2.33
N GLY A 159 2.23 -13.18 2.00
CA GLY A 159 3.36 -13.31 2.93
C GLY A 159 3.85 -11.99 3.55
N HIS A 160 3.47 -10.84 3.01
CA HIS A 160 4.10 -9.55 3.33
C HIS A 160 3.67 -8.91 4.64
N TRP A 161 2.57 -9.38 5.21
CA TRP A 161 2.08 -8.83 6.47
C TRP A 161 2.76 -9.44 7.68
N ASP A 162 3.44 -10.59 7.54
CA ASP A 162 3.85 -11.45 8.67
C ASP A 162 2.64 -11.91 9.55
N TYR A 163 1.40 -11.71 9.10
CA TYR A 163 0.17 -12.18 9.77
C TYR A 163 -1.00 -12.39 8.79
N ASP A 164 -1.96 -13.23 9.18
CA ASP A 164 -3.18 -13.50 8.40
C ASP A 164 -3.91 -12.21 8.04
N LYS A 165 -4.34 -12.07 6.78
CA LYS A 165 -5.14 -10.91 6.31
C LYS A 165 -6.16 -10.54 7.37
N PRO A 166 -6.12 -9.32 7.96
CA PRO A 166 -6.98 -9.01 9.09
C PRO A 166 -8.42 -9.28 8.72
N GLY A 167 -9.07 -10.18 9.47
CA GLY A 167 -10.43 -10.63 9.18
C GLY A 167 -11.41 -9.46 9.02
N MET A 168 -11.12 -8.35 9.69
CA MET A 168 -11.81 -7.07 9.54
C MET A 168 -11.84 -6.56 8.09
N PHE A 169 -10.72 -6.57 7.35
CA PHE A 169 -10.70 -6.14 5.95
C PHE A 169 -11.46 -7.10 5.07
N LEU A 170 -11.32 -8.41 5.28
CA LEU A 170 -12.09 -9.41 4.54
C LEU A 170 -13.59 -9.28 4.80
N CYS A 171 -13.99 -8.96 6.03
CA CYS A 171 -15.38 -8.69 6.40
C CYS A 171 -15.92 -7.42 5.75
N VAL A 172 -15.21 -6.29 5.84
CA VAL A 172 -15.62 -5.04 5.18
C VAL A 172 -15.65 -5.24 3.66
N MET A 173 -14.69 -5.96 3.09
CA MET A 173 -14.65 -6.26 1.66
C MET A 173 -15.84 -7.12 1.21
N LYS A 174 -16.13 -8.23 1.91
CA LYS A 174 -17.31 -9.07 1.62
C LYS A 174 -18.61 -8.27 1.69
N ARG A 175 -18.70 -7.28 2.60
CA ARG A 175 -19.86 -6.40 2.73
C ARG A 175 -19.97 -5.38 1.60
N ILE A 176 -18.85 -4.81 1.16
CA ILE A 176 -18.82 -3.96 -0.03
C ILE A 176 -19.24 -4.79 -1.26
N ASP A 177 -18.71 -6.01 -1.39
CA ASP A 177 -18.99 -6.95 -2.49
C ASP A 177 -20.47 -7.40 -2.55
N SER A 178 -21.06 -7.75 -1.39
CA SER A 178 -22.47 -8.14 -1.30
C SER A 178 -23.44 -7.01 -1.64
N ASN A 179 -23.02 -5.76 -1.42
CA ASN A 179 -23.86 -4.59 -1.63
C ASN A 179 -23.86 -4.07 -3.08
N PHE A 180 -23.05 -4.59 -4.01
CA PHE A 180 -23.03 -4.13 -5.41
C PHE A 180 -24.29 -4.44 -6.23
N GLN A 181 -25.25 -5.20 -5.69
CA GLN A 181 -26.45 -5.63 -6.43
C GLN A 181 -27.55 -4.56 -6.58
N TYR A 182 -27.49 -3.45 -5.83
CA TYR A 182 -28.54 -2.42 -5.86
C TYR A 182 -28.26 -1.33 -6.90
N TYR A 183 -29.18 -1.05 -7.83
CA TYR A 183 -29.08 0.08 -8.75
C TYR A 183 -29.09 1.43 -8.00
N CYS A 184 -28.24 2.39 -8.39
CA CYS A 184 -28.31 3.74 -7.83
C CYS A 184 -29.44 4.55 -8.47
N TRP A 185 -30.28 5.18 -7.64
CA TRP A 185 -31.44 5.97 -8.07
C TRP A 185 -31.14 7.47 -8.18
N CYS A 186 -29.86 7.86 -8.22
CA CYS A 186 -29.46 9.26 -8.34
C CYS A 186 -29.70 9.78 -9.76
N SER A 187 -30.49 10.86 -9.89
CA SER A 187 -30.96 11.44 -11.15
C SER A 187 -29.93 12.27 -11.94
N LYS A 188 -28.71 12.45 -11.42
CA LYS A 188 -27.60 13.14 -12.09
C LYS A 188 -26.46 12.16 -12.39
N LEU A 189 -26.54 11.44 -13.50
CA LEU A 189 -25.40 10.75 -14.10
C LEU A 189 -25.17 11.40 -15.47
N ILE A 190 -24.23 12.34 -15.53
CA ILE A 190 -23.84 13.01 -16.78
C ILE A 190 -22.76 12.14 -17.43
N GLU A 191 -23.20 11.35 -18.40
CA GLU A 191 -22.45 10.52 -19.37
C GLU A 191 -21.51 9.39 -18.88
N PRO A 192 -21.50 8.25 -19.61
CA PRO A 192 -20.88 7.02 -19.15
C PRO A 192 -19.44 6.87 -19.66
N VAL A 193 -18.45 7.12 -18.81
CA VAL A 193 -17.10 6.60 -19.07
C VAL A 193 -17.06 5.15 -18.60
N PHE A 194 -17.06 4.22 -19.56
CA PHE A 194 -16.93 2.78 -19.27
C PHE A 194 -15.65 2.53 -18.47
N VAL A 195 -15.79 2.09 -17.22
CA VAL A 195 -14.69 1.46 -16.49
C VAL A 195 -15.09 0.01 -16.29
N VAL A 196 -14.60 -0.81 -17.22
CA VAL A 196 -14.65 -2.27 -17.13
C VAL A 196 -13.94 -2.66 -15.83
N SER A 197 -14.62 -3.38 -14.94
CA SER A 197 -13.91 -4.07 -13.85
C SER A 197 -12.82 -4.92 -14.50
N LEU A 198 -11.60 -4.93 -13.98
CA LEU A 198 -10.47 -5.62 -14.61
C LEU A 198 -10.70 -7.13 -14.81
N ASN A 199 -11.72 -7.72 -14.18
CA ASN A 199 -12.18 -9.10 -14.41
C ASN A 199 -13.18 -9.24 -15.58
N GLY A 200 -13.44 -8.17 -16.35
CA GLY A 200 -14.39 -8.13 -17.45
C GLY A 200 -15.87 -8.05 -17.04
N SER A 201 -16.19 -8.07 -15.75
CA SER A 201 -17.58 -8.04 -15.27
C SER A 201 -18.18 -6.63 -15.41
N ARG A 202 -19.42 -6.58 -15.90
CA ARG A 202 -20.25 -5.37 -15.94
C ARG A 202 -21.02 -5.30 -14.63
N LEU A 203 -20.53 -4.52 -13.66
CA LEU A 203 -21.27 -4.29 -12.41
C LEU A 203 -22.40 -3.27 -12.63
N PRO A 204 -23.54 -3.38 -11.90
CA PRO A 204 -24.59 -2.37 -11.90
C PRO A 204 -24.07 -0.98 -11.49
N TRP A 205 -24.59 0.07 -12.11
CA TRP A 205 -24.17 1.46 -11.92
C TRP A 205 -24.49 2.00 -10.51
N LYS A 206 -23.48 2.58 -9.84
CA LYS A 206 -23.64 3.41 -8.64
C LYS A 206 -22.79 4.68 -8.73
N CYS A 207 -23.37 5.84 -8.40
CA CYS A 207 -22.57 7.05 -8.18
C CYS A 207 -21.71 6.89 -6.91
N ASP A 208 -20.63 7.66 -6.77
CA ASP A 208 -19.73 7.56 -5.61
C ASP A 208 -20.48 7.66 -4.28
N ARG A 209 -21.47 8.55 -4.18
CA ARG A 209 -22.33 8.66 -3.00
C ARG A 209 -23.10 7.36 -2.71
N CYS A 210 -23.75 6.77 -3.71
CA CYS A 210 -24.48 5.50 -3.58
C CYS A 210 -23.56 4.32 -3.25
N PHE A 211 -22.36 4.31 -3.83
CA PHE A 211 -21.34 3.29 -3.57
C PHE A 211 -20.92 3.31 -2.09
N TRP A 212 -20.55 4.50 -1.59
CA TRP A 212 -20.13 4.66 -0.19
C TRP A 212 -21.28 4.48 0.80
N GLN A 213 -22.49 4.97 0.51
CA GLN A 213 -23.65 4.77 1.40
C GLN A 213 -23.97 3.28 1.62
N CYS A 214 -23.94 2.45 0.57
CA CYS A 214 -24.19 1.02 0.75
C CYS A 214 -23.15 0.31 1.63
N ALA A 215 -21.91 0.80 1.67
CA ALA A 215 -20.89 0.25 2.57
C ALA A 215 -21.19 0.51 4.06
N ALA A 216 -21.97 1.55 4.39
CA ALA A 216 -22.29 1.92 5.77
C ALA A 216 -23.67 1.45 6.28
N TRP A 217 -24.61 1.06 5.41
CA TRP A 217 -25.97 0.73 5.83
C TRP A 217 -26.09 -0.59 6.64
N ASP A 218 -25.17 -1.54 6.46
CA ASP A 218 -25.17 -2.85 7.15
C ASP A 218 -24.29 -2.91 8.41
N LEU A 219 -23.84 -1.75 8.92
CA LEU A 219 -23.08 -1.66 10.17
C LEU A 219 -23.98 -1.40 11.39
N ARG A 220 -25.30 -1.19 11.19
CA ARG A 220 -26.31 -1.05 12.26
C ARG A 220 -26.72 -2.37 12.89
#